data_AF-A0A2A5GAB2-F1
#
_entry.id   AF-A0A2A5GAB2-F1
#
_cell.length_a   1.000
_cell.length_b   1.000
_cell.length_c   1.000
_cell.angle_alpha   90.00
_cell.angle_beta   90.00
_cell.angle_gamma   90.00
#
_symmetry.space_group_name_H-M   'P 1'
#
loop_
_entity.id
_entity.type
_entity.pdbx_description
1 polymer ?
#
loop_
_entity_poly.entity_id
_entity_poly.type
_entity_poly.pdbx_seq_one_letter_code
_entity_poly.pdbx_strand_id
1 'polypeptide(L)'
;MSTGFFGDIAPIKYEGPNSTNDFAFRHYNPDEVILGKRMEDHLRMAVAYWHSFAYAGSDPFGGDTFDRPWFSGDPMEAAKLKADVAFEMFDILDAPFFCFHDRDIAPEGETLEESNRYVSEIADVFSRKMETSKTKLLWGTANLFSNRRYMAGAASNPDPEVFAYAAGQVKHCLDITKQLGGANYVLWGGREGYETLLNTDMKRELNQLGRFLNLVVEYKHKIGFEGTILIEPKPQEPTKHQYDFDVATVYGFLQANGLENEVKVNIEVGHSVLANHSFEHEIATAMALGIFGSVDANRNDYQSGWDTDQFPNNVPEMAVALYYMLQGGGLTNGGFNFDSKLRRQSLDPSDLILAHVGGMDTMGRALKAAAAMVEDGIWEGMVDERYAGWDRPESKMMLDGTYKLEDIADWVKTVEVNPQPISGRQEYLENLINRYV
;
A
#
# COMPACT_ATOMS: atom_id res chain seq x y z
N MET A 1 -9.86 25.39 -12.97
CA MET A 1 -11.23 25.72 -13.46
C MET A 1 -12.06 24.47 -13.24
N SER A 2 -13.30 24.59 -12.74
CA SER A 2 -14.15 23.41 -12.52
C SER A 2 -14.50 22.75 -13.86
N THR A 3 -14.51 21.42 -13.87
CA THR A 3 -14.98 20.59 -14.99
C THR A 3 -16.51 20.43 -15.00
N GLY A 4 -17.18 20.80 -13.90
CA GLY A 4 -18.61 20.58 -13.68
C GLY A 4 -18.98 19.15 -13.27
N PHE A 5 -18.02 18.21 -13.21
CA PHE A 5 -18.28 16.81 -12.90
C PHE A 5 -18.80 16.60 -11.47
N PHE A 6 -18.26 17.33 -10.50
CA PHE A 6 -18.68 17.25 -9.09
C PHE A 6 -19.78 18.28 -8.72
N GLY A 7 -20.34 18.99 -9.70
CA GLY A 7 -21.33 20.04 -9.45
C GLY A 7 -20.80 21.14 -8.52
N ASP A 8 -21.59 21.49 -7.49
CA ASP A 8 -21.27 22.57 -6.55
C ASP A 8 -20.66 22.06 -5.23
N ILE A 9 -20.08 20.85 -5.19
CA ILE A 9 -19.43 20.32 -3.98
C ILE A 9 -18.26 21.23 -3.59
N ALA A 10 -18.37 21.84 -2.42
CA ALA A 10 -17.32 22.69 -1.87
C ALA A 10 -16.13 21.86 -1.35
N PRO A 11 -14.94 22.46 -1.22
CA PRO A 11 -13.81 21.79 -0.57
C PRO A 11 -14.17 21.27 0.82
N ILE A 12 -13.84 20.01 1.08
CA ILE A 12 -14.10 19.32 2.34
C ILE A 12 -13.23 19.91 3.44
N LYS A 13 -13.84 20.12 4.61
CA LYS A 13 -13.16 20.70 5.77
C LYS A 13 -13.44 19.88 7.02
N TYR A 14 -12.56 20.03 8.00
CA TYR A 14 -12.82 19.54 9.34
C TYR A 14 -13.90 20.39 10.03
N GLU A 15 -14.96 19.73 10.51
CA GLU A 15 -16.06 20.34 11.27
C GLU A 15 -16.23 19.75 12.67
N GLY A 16 -15.45 18.71 13.00
CA GLY A 16 -15.45 18.08 14.32
C GLY A 16 -16.44 16.93 14.50
N PRO A 17 -16.28 16.17 15.60
CA PRO A 17 -16.90 14.85 15.78
C PRO A 17 -18.44 14.87 15.85
N ASN A 18 -19.03 16.04 16.11
CA ASN A 18 -20.47 16.20 16.22
C ASN A 18 -21.13 16.71 14.92
N SER A 19 -20.38 16.90 13.84
CA SER A 19 -20.95 17.37 12.58
C SER A 19 -21.89 16.34 11.95
N THR A 20 -23.02 16.84 11.46
CA THR A 20 -24.00 16.08 10.66
C THR A 20 -23.84 16.35 9.16
N ASN A 21 -22.85 17.12 8.73
CA ASN A 21 -22.55 17.35 7.33
C ASN A 21 -21.84 16.12 6.75
N ASP A 22 -22.39 15.53 5.69
CA ASP A 22 -21.81 14.36 5.04
C ASP A 22 -20.55 14.70 4.23
N PHE A 23 -20.41 15.95 3.79
CA PHE A 23 -19.26 16.47 3.05
C PHE A 23 -18.30 17.24 3.98
N ALA A 24 -17.99 16.65 5.14
CA ALA A 24 -17.05 17.20 6.11
C ALA A 24 -16.29 16.08 6.83
N PHE A 25 -15.05 16.37 7.24
CA PHE A 25 -14.29 15.50 8.14
C PHE A 25 -14.73 15.73 9.60
N ARG A 26 -14.88 14.66 10.36
CA ARG A 26 -15.27 14.69 11.78
C ARG A 26 -14.09 14.41 12.70
N HIS A 27 -13.12 13.66 12.20
CA HIS A 27 -11.90 13.22 12.88
C HIS A 27 -10.63 13.59 12.11
N TYR A 28 -10.64 13.62 10.77
CA TYR A 28 -9.49 14.07 10.00
C TYR A 28 -9.35 15.60 10.01
N ASN A 29 -8.42 16.10 10.82
CA ASN A 29 -8.01 17.50 10.82
C ASN A 29 -6.54 17.57 10.36
N PRO A 30 -6.25 18.02 9.13
CA PRO A 30 -4.89 17.96 8.57
C PRO A 30 -3.86 18.71 9.43
N ASP A 31 -4.26 19.76 10.13
CA ASP A 31 -3.38 20.61 10.94
C ASP A 31 -3.26 20.19 12.40
N GLU A 32 -4.02 19.18 12.84
CA GLU A 32 -3.92 18.68 14.21
C GLU A 32 -2.56 18.03 14.46
N VAL A 33 -1.87 18.49 15.50
CA VAL A 33 -0.56 17.96 15.89
C VAL A 33 -0.76 16.79 16.85
N ILE A 34 -0.32 15.60 16.44
CA ILE A 34 -0.37 14.36 17.21
C ILE A 34 1.06 13.85 17.34
N LEU A 35 1.53 13.54 18.55
CA LEU A 35 2.90 13.07 18.78
C LEU A 35 3.97 13.95 18.08
N GLY A 36 3.75 15.28 18.05
CA GLY A 36 4.68 16.26 17.47
C GLY A 36 4.65 16.42 15.94
N LYS A 37 3.74 15.73 15.22
CA LYS A 37 3.62 15.80 13.75
C LYS A 37 2.16 16.05 13.34
N ARG A 38 1.94 16.79 12.25
CA ARG A 38 0.57 17.06 11.73
C ARG A 38 -0.07 15.74 11.29
N MET A 39 -1.38 15.62 11.43
CA MET A 39 -2.14 14.44 10.99
C MET A 39 -1.95 14.19 9.49
N GLU A 40 -1.92 15.24 8.66
CA GLU A 40 -1.62 15.12 7.22
C GLU A 40 -0.24 14.48 6.98
N ASP A 41 0.76 14.82 7.79
CA ASP A 41 2.13 14.32 7.63
C ASP A 41 2.29 12.89 8.22
N HIS A 42 1.46 12.51 9.18
CA HIS A 42 1.37 11.13 9.66
C HIS A 42 0.77 10.20 8.61
N LEU A 43 -0.35 10.61 7.99
CA LEU A 43 -1.12 9.74 7.11
C LEU A 43 -0.72 9.87 5.63
N ARG A 44 -0.27 11.04 5.17
CA ARG A 44 0.20 11.27 3.78
C ARG A 44 -0.72 10.62 2.75
N MET A 45 -2.03 10.84 2.90
CA MET A 45 -3.03 10.07 2.18
C MET A 45 -3.00 10.35 0.69
N ALA A 46 -3.16 9.29 -0.11
CA ALA A 46 -3.15 9.36 -1.56
C ALA A 46 -4.44 8.82 -2.16
N VAL A 47 -4.81 9.34 -3.34
CA VAL A 47 -5.92 8.81 -4.14
C VAL A 47 -5.37 7.88 -5.23
N ALA A 48 -5.90 6.67 -5.30
CA ALA A 48 -5.62 5.72 -6.38
C ALA A 48 -6.31 6.15 -7.68
N TYR A 49 -5.52 6.44 -8.72
CA TYR A 49 -6.05 6.92 -9.99
C TYR A 49 -6.86 5.84 -10.74
N TRP A 50 -6.43 4.57 -10.66
CA TRP A 50 -7.12 3.46 -11.33
C TRP A 50 -8.55 3.31 -10.83
N HIS A 51 -8.76 3.16 -9.53
CA HIS A 51 -10.10 2.95 -8.98
C HIS A 51 -11.00 4.17 -9.04
N SER A 52 -10.44 5.36 -8.90
CA SER A 52 -11.22 6.60 -8.89
C SER A 52 -11.65 7.02 -10.29
N PHE A 53 -10.81 6.77 -11.31
CA PHE A 53 -11.03 7.36 -12.64
C PHE A 53 -10.89 6.39 -13.82
N ALA A 54 -10.20 5.25 -13.69
CA ALA A 54 -10.02 4.30 -14.80
C ALA A 54 -10.98 3.10 -14.75
N TYR A 55 -11.35 2.65 -13.56
CA TYR A 55 -12.28 1.54 -13.36
C TYR A 55 -13.71 1.95 -13.74
N ALA A 56 -14.32 1.21 -14.67
CA ALA A 56 -15.65 1.52 -15.21
C ALA A 56 -16.80 0.77 -14.49
N GLY A 57 -16.52 0.12 -13.36
CA GLY A 57 -17.56 -0.57 -12.59
C GLY A 57 -17.97 -1.95 -13.14
N SER A 58 -17.12 -2.58 -13.95
CA SER A 58 -17.31 -3.95 -14.45
C SER A 58 -16.89 -5.02 -13.44
N ASP A 59 -17.44 -6.23 -13.57
CA ASP A 59 -17.08 -7.41 -12.79
C ASP A 59 -17.11 -8.67 -13.68
N PRO A 60 -16.69 -9.85 -13.22
CA PRO A 60 -16.69 -11.07 -14.05
C PRO A 60 -18.06 -11.50 -14.60
N PHE A 61 -19.16 -10.93 -14.10
CA PHE A 61 -20.54 -11.31 -14.41
C PHE A 61 -21.35 -10.18 -15.08
N GLY A 62 -20.77 -9.00 -15.29
CA GLY A 62 -21.45 -7.87 -15.89
C GLY A 62 -20.51 -6.80 -16.43
N GLY A 63 -20.95 -6.12 -17.50
CA GLY A 63 -20.22 -5.01 -18.10
C GLY A 63 -20.20 -3.76 -17.23
N ASP A 64 -19.64 -2.70 -17.81
CA ASP A 64 -19.44 -1.39 -17.18
C ASP A 64 -20.75 -0.78 -16.67
N THR A 65 -20.65 -0.07 -15.55
CA THR A 65 -21.78 0.62 -14.90
C THR A 65 -21.58 2.11 -14.76
N PHE A 66 -20.32 2.56 -14.72
CA PHE A 66 -20.01 3.98 -14.62
C PHE A 66 -20.02 4.60 -16.01
N ASP A 67 -20.92 5.56 -16.21
CA ASP A 67 -20.96 6.39 -17.42
C ASP A 67 -20.24 7.71 -17.14
N ARG A 68 -18.92 7.72 -17.35
CA ARG A 68 -18.07 8.89 -17.13
C ARG A 68 -17.69 9.51 -18.48
N PRO A 69 -17.61 10.86 -18.58
CA PRO A 69 -17.40 11.52 -19.86
C PRO A 69 -16.06 11.17 -20.53
N TRP A 70 -15.06 10.72 -19.76
CA TRP A 70 -13.76 10.28 -20.25
C TRP A 70 -13.67 8.78 -20.61
N PHE A 71 -14.78 8.03 -20.64
CA PHE A 71 -14.82 6.66 -21.17
C PHE A 71 -15.18 6.58 -22.66
N SER A 72 -15.42 7.73 -23.29
CA SER A 72 -15.79 7.81 -24.71
C SER A 72 -15.03 8.92 -25.42
N GLY A 73 -15.05 8.91 -26.75
CA GLY A 73 -14.39 9.93 -27.59
C GLY A 73 -12.94 9.59 -27.93
N ASP A 74 -12.15 10.63 -28.25
CA ASP A 74 -10.73 10.48 -28.52
C ASP A 74 -9.98 10.09 -27.24
N PRO A 75 -9.19 8.98 -27.22
CA PRO A 75 -8.57 8.47 -26.00
C PRO A 75 -7.63 9.46 -25.30
N MET A 76 -6.91 10.30 -26.05
CA MET A 76 -5.97 11.27 -25.46
C MET A 76 -6.68 12.51 -24.92
N GLU A 77 -7.72 12.99 -25.62
CA GLU A 77 -8.56 14.07 -25.07
C GLU A 77 -9.35 13.60 -23.85
N ALA A 78 -9.81 12.36 -23.85
CA ALA A 78 -10.43 11.72 -22.68
C ALA A 78 -9.45 11.61 -21.50
N ALA A 79 -8.19 11.23 -21.75
CA ALA A 79 -7.15 11.20 -20.72
C ALA A 79 -6.86 12.60 -20.13
N LYS A 80 -6.85 13.65 -20.95
CA LYS A 80 -6.71 15.04 -20.48
C LYS A 80 -7.90 15.49 -19.63
N LEU A 81 -9.13 15.18 -20.05
CA LEU A 81 -10.33 15.45 -19.26
C LEU A 81 -10.29 14.72 -17.91
N LYS A 82 -9.90 13.44 -17.92
CA LYS A 82 -9.73 12.64 -16.70
C LYS A 82 -8.71 13.27 -15.74
N ALA A 83 -7.60 13.80 -16.27
CA ALA A 83 -6.63 14.56 -15.50
C ALA A 83 -7.21 15.86 -14.91
N ASP A 84 -8.07 16.57 -15.66
CA ASP A 84 -8.76 17.76 -15.16
C ASP A 84 -9.69 17.42 -13.99
N VAL A 85 -10.51 16.37 -14.13
CA VAL A 85 -11.44 15.91 -13.11
C VAL A 85 -10.70 15.38 -11.87
N ALA A 86 -9.59 14.65 -12.08
CA ALA A 86 -8.81 14.10 -10.98
C ALA A 86 -8.24 15.20 -10.07
N PHE A 87 -7.61 16.23 -10.65
CA PHE A 87 -7.08 17.33 -9.84
C PHE A 87 -8.16 18.19 -9.20
N GLU A 88 -9.34 18.34 -9.83
CA GLU A 88 -10.49 18.95 -9.18
C GLU A 88 -10.92 18.15 -7.93
N MET A 89 -10.97 16.82 -8.03
CA MET A 89 -11.27 15.97 -6.88
C MET A 89 -10.21 16.08 -5.78
N PHE A 90 -8.93 16.09 -6.14
CA PHE A 90 -7.84 16.22 -5.18
C PHE A 90 -7.92 17.53 -4.40
N ASP A 91 -8.25 18.64 -5.09
CA ASP A 91 -8.45 19.94 -4.48
C ASP A 91 -9.73 19.97 -3.61
N ILE A 92 -10.82 19.29 -4.01
CA ILE A 92 -12.04 19.17 -3.20
C ILE A 92 -11.75 18.41 -1.89
N LEU A 93 -11.06 17.28 -1.97
CA LEU A 93 -10.73 16.44 -0.81
C LEU A 93 -9.59 17.00 0.05
N ASP A 94 -8.89 18.02 -0.45
CA ASP A 94 -7.64 18.48 0.12
C ASP A 94 -6.64 17.32 0.27
N ALA A 95 -6.53 16.47 -0.76
CA ALA A 95 -5.67 15.28 -0.77
C ALA A 95 -4.21 15.67 -1.06
N PRO A 96 -3.24 15.31 -0.20
CA PRO A 96 -1.84 15.69 -0.40
C PRO A 96 -1.15 14.87 -1.48
N PHE A 97 -1.64 13.66 -1.79
CA PHE A 97 -1.00 12.78 -2.76
C PHE A 97 -1.96 12.07 -3.72
N PHE A 98 -1.40 11.52 -4.80
CA PHE A 98 -2.05 10.53 -5.68
C PHE A 98 -1.05 9.46 -6.15
N CYS A 99 -1.58 8.36 -6.65
CA CYS A 99 -0.82 7.23 -7.22
C CYS A 99 -1.38 6.85 -8.59
N PHE A 100 -0.56 6.31 -9.51
CA PHE A 100 -1.05 5.88 -10.82
C PHE A 100 -0.30 4.69 -11.42
N HIS A 101 -0.97 3.87 -12.24
CA HIS A 101 -0.30 3.08 -13.28
C HIS A 101 -0.19 3.87 -14.58
N ASP A 102 0.89 3.68 -15.32
CA ASP A 102 1.09 4.29 -16.64
C ASP A 102 -0.10 4.08 -17.61
N ARG A 103 -0.72 2.90 -17.61
CA ARG A 103 -1.91 2.58 -18.43
C ARG A 103 -3.23 3.13 -17.88
N ASP A 104 -3.25 3.64 -16.66
CA ASP A 104 -4.45 4.30 -16.12
C ASP A 104 -4.53 5.75 -16.57
N ILE A 105 -3.37 6.40 -16.80
CA ILE A 105 -3.30 7.83 -17.09
C ILE A 105 -3.36 8.10 -18.59
N ALA A 106 -2.93 7.15 -19.41
CA ALA A 106 -2.87 7.29 -20.86
C ALA A 106 -3.24 5.98 -21.58
N PRO A 107 -3.81 6.05 -22.80
CA PRO A 107 -4.10 4.87 -23.61
C PRO A 107 -2.82 4.17 -24.06
N GLU A 108 -2.92 2.87 -24.32
CA GLU A 108 -1.86 2.11 -24.99
C GLU A 108 -1.88 2.38 -26.51
N GLY A 109 -0.70 2.61 -27.10
CA GLY A 109 -0.52 2.74 -28.55
C GLY A 109 -0.19 1.42 -29.24
N GLU A 110 0.04 1.46 -30.55
CA GLU A 110 0.39 0.28 -31.36
C GLU A 110 1.81 -0.23 -31.07
N THR A 111 2.67 0.65 -30.54
CA THR A 111 4.05 0.33 -30.14
C THR A 111 4.34 0.83 -28.73
N LEU A 112 5.40 0.28 -28.12
CA LEU A 112 5.88 0.78 -26.83
C LEU A 112 6.30 2.25 -26.91
N GLU A 113 6.93 2.68 -28.01
CA GLU A 113 7.33 4.07 -28.22
C GLU A 113 6.12 5.01 -28.25
N GLU A 114 5.06 4.61 -28.95
CA GLU A 114 3.83 5.38 -29.01
C GLU A 114 3.12 5.44 -27.63
N SER A 115 3.05 4.30 -26.94
CA SER A 115 2.50 4.24 -25.57
C SER A 115 3.26 5.16 -24.62
N ASN A 116 4.59 5.14 -24.68
CA ASN A 116 5.45 6.02 -23.88
C ASN A 116 5.24 7.51 -24.21
N ARG A 117 5.02 7.84 -25.49
CA ARG A 117 4.70 9.22 -25.89
C ARG A 117 3.39 9.69 -25.26
N TYR A 118 2.35 8.85 -25.24
CA TYR A 118 1.07 9.20 -24.61
C TYR A 118 1.18 9.38 -23.09
N VAL A 119 1.90 8.48 -22.42
CA VAL A 119 2.19 8.60 -20.97
C VAL A 119 2.96 9.90 -20.68
N SER A 120 3.97 10.23 -21.49
CA SER A 120 4.75 11.46 -21.35
C SER A 120 3.89 12.71 -21.52
N GLU A 121 2.97 12.73 -22.49
CA GLU A 121 2.07 13.87 -22.71
C GLU A 121 1.14 14.12 -21.51
N ILE A 122 0.61 13.06 -20.89
CA ILE A 122 -0.22 13.18 -19.68
C ILE A 122 0.63 13.52 -18.45
N ALA A 123 1.86 13.01 -18.35
CA ALA A 123 2.79 13.41 -17.29
C ALA A 123 3.09 14.92 -17.36
N ASP A 124 3.25 15.49 -18.55
CA ASP A 124 3.42 16.94 -18.71
C ASP A 124 2.17 17.72 -18.26
N VAL A 125 0.97 17.16 -18.45
CA VAL A 125 -0.28 17.74 -17.90
C VAL A 125 -0.27 17.71 -16.37
N PHE A 126 0.08 16.56 -15.77
CA PHE A 126 0.19 16.43 -14.31
C PHE A 126 1.23 17.39 -13.73
N SER A 127 2.40 17.49 -14.35
CA SER A 127 3.47 18.40 -13.93
C SER A 127 2.96 19.84 -13.83
N ARG A 128 2.29 20.35 -14.88
CA ARG A 128 1.69 21.70 -14.86
C ARG A 128 0.62 21.87 -13.79
N LYS A 129 -0.21 20.85 -13.55
CA LYS A 129 -1.25 20.91 -12.51
C LYS A 129 -0.65 20.92 -11.09
N MET A 130 0.43 20.16 -10.88
CA MET A 130 1.18 20.09 -9.62
C MET A 130 1.94 21.38 -9.30
N GLU A 131 2.11 22.31 -10.25
CA GLU A 131 2.65 23.64 -9.97
C GLU A 131 1.69 24.49 -9.13
N THR A 132 0.38 24.32 -9.32
CA THR A 132 -0.66 25.12 -8.65
C THR A 132 -1.44 24.36 -7.58
N SER A 133 -1.52 23.03 -7.67
CA SER A 133 -2.16 22.20 -6.65
C SER A 133 -1.17 21.81 -5.55
N LYS A 134 -1.67 21.62 -4.32
CA LYS A 134 -0.86 21.08 -3.22
C LYS A 134 -0.48 19.61 -3.46
N THR A 135 -1.31 18.88 -4.20
CA THR A 135 -1.18 17.45 -4.40
C THR A 135 0.13 17.10 -5.12
N LYS A 136 0.80 16.03 -4.67
CA LYS A 136 2.04 15.50 -5.24
C LYS A 136 1.93 14.01 -5.56
N LEU A 137 2.89 13.49 -6.32
CA LEU A 137 2.94 12.06 -6.63
C LEU A 137 3.51 11.29 -5.43
N LEU A 138 2.75 10.36 -4.87
CA LEU A 138 3.30 9.44 -3.86
C LEU A 138 4.13 8.35 -4.56
N TRP A 139 3.57 7.72 -5.58
CA TRP A 139 4.29 6.78 -6.43
C TRP A 139 3.62 6.57 -7.79
N GLY A 140 4.43 6.22 -8.78
CA GLY A 140 3.99 5.64 -10.05
C GLY A 140 4.34 4.15 -10.11
N THR A 141 3.70 3.44 -11.03
CA THR A 141 3.93 2.02 -11.29
C THR A 141 3.57 1.67 -12.73
N ALA A 142 4.09 0.56 -13.25
CA ALA A 142 3.74 0.06 -14.57
C ALA A 142 2.64 -0.99 -14.46
N ASN A 143 1.56 -0.84 -15.24
CA ASN A 143 0.58 -1.92 -15.38
C ASN A 143 1.16 -3.02 -16.28
N LEU A 144 1.67 -4.07 -15.65
CA LEU A 144 2.26 -5.25 -16.29
C LEU A 144 1.33 -6.47 -16.22
N PHE A 145 0.02 -6.26 -16.15
CA PHE A 145 -0.93 -7.35 -15.86
C PHE A 145 -2.24 -7.33 -16.65
N SER A 146 -2.66 -6.16 -17.17
CA SER A 146 -3.92 -6.05 -17.92
C SER A 146 -3.79 -6.47 -19.38
N ASN A 147 -2.71 -6.09 -20.08
CA ASN A 147 -2.55 -6.45 -21.50
C ASN A 147 -2.35 -7.97 -21.65
N ARG A 148 -2.99 -8.57 -22.66
CA ARG A 148 -2.89 -10.00 -22.97
C ARG A 148 -1.46 -10.53 -23.15
N ARG A 149 -0.48 -9.69 -23.49
CA ARG A 149 0.93 -10.09 -23.58
C ARG A 149 1.48 -10.59 -22.24
N TYR A 150 0.93 -10.13 -21.13
CA TYR A 150 1.33 -10.50 -19.77
C TYR A 150 0.55 -11.68 -19.18
N MET A 151 -0.28 -12.37 -19.97
CA MET A 151 -1.14 -13.46 -19.47
C MET A 151 -0.37 -14.62 -18.81
N ALA A 152 0.94 -14.74 -19.08
CA ALA A 152 1.83 -15.76 -18.50
C ALA A 152 2.98 -15.14 -17.67
N GLY A 153 2.77 -13.95 -17.10
CA GLY A 153 3.78 -13.20 -16.35
C GLY A 153 4.37 -12.04 -17.13
N ALA A 154 5.16 -11.20 -16.47
CA ALA A 154 5.89 -10.11 -17.11
C ALA A 154 7.39 -10.32 -16.93
N ALA A 155 7.91 -10.11 -15.73
CA ALA A 155 9.27 -10.47 -15.35
C ALA A 155 9.44 -11.99 -15.18
N SER A 156 8.39 -12.71 -14.77
CA SER A 156 8.39 -14.17 -14.67
C SER A 156 8.01 -14.88 -15.98
N ASN A 157 7.84 -14.15 -17.09
CA ASN A 157 7.32 -14.75 -18.31
C ASN A 157 8.30 -15.81 -18.90
N PRO A 158 7.78 -16.97 -19.39
CA PRO A 158 8.59 -17.94 -20.12
C PRO A 158 9.18 -17.41 -21.44
N ASP A 159 8.60 -16.36 -22.02
CA ASP A 159 9.05 -15.68 -23.23
C ASP A 159 9.96 -14.47 -22.89
N PRO A 160 11.26 -14.49 -23.29
CA PRO A 160 12.17 -13.38 -23.03
C PRO A 160 11.79 -12.07 -23.74
N GLU A 161 10.98 -12.10 -24.81
CA GLU A 161 10.52 -10.87 -25.46
C GLU A 161 9.51 -10.13 -24.59
N VAL A 162 8.66 -10.84 -23.84
CA VAL A 162 7.73 -10.23 -22.87
C VAL A 162 8.49 -9.61 -21.70
N PHE A 163 9.51 -10.31 -21.19
CA PHE A 163 10.44 -9.75 -20.18
C PHE A 163 11.06 -8.43 -20.67
N ALA A 164 11.55 -8.40 -21.91
CA ALA A 164 12.16 -7.21 -22.50
C ALA A 164 11.16 -6.05 -22.65
N TYR A 165 9.93 -6.34 -23.08
CA TYR A 165 8.87 -5.34 -23.18
C TYR A 165 8.51 -4.75 -21.81
N ALA A 166 8.32 -5.61 -20.79
CA ALA A 166 8.05 -5.20 -19.42
C ALA A 166 9.16 -4.30 -18.86
N ALA A 167 10.43 -4.66 -19.11
CA ALA A 167 11.57 -3.85 -18.70
C ALA A 167 11.57 -2.46 -19.39
N GLY A 168 11.21 -2.40 -20.67
CA GLY A 168 11.07 -1.15 -21.41
C GLY A 168 9.95 -0.25 -20.86
N GLN A 169 8.80 -0.84 -20.48
CA GLN A 169 7.68 -0.13 -19.87
C GLN A 169 8.04 0.40 -18.47
N VAL A 170 8.63 -0.43 -17.60
CA VAL A 170 9.07 -0.03 -16.25
C VAL A 170 10.13 1.06 -16.30
N LYS A 171 11.11 0.94 -17.22
CA LYS A 171 12.13 1.97 -17.43
C LYS A 171 11.47 3.33 -17.68
N HIS A 172 10.50 3.39 -18.58
CA HIS A 172 9.82 4.64 -18.92
C HIS A 172 8.96 5.16 -17.76
N CYS A 173 8.19 4.29 -17.12
CA CYS A 173 7.35 4.68 -15.99
C CYS A 173 8.19 5.19 -14.81
N LEU A 174 9.35 4.60 -14.54
CA LEU A 174 10.27 5.09 -13.50
C LEU A 174 10.85 6.47 -13.85
N ASP A 175 11.18 6.74 -15.12
CA ASP A 175 11.60 8.08 -15.55
C ASP A 175 10.50 9.12 -15.32
N ILE A 176 9.24 8.79 -15.66
CA ILE A 176 8.08 9.66 -15.46
C ILE A 176 7.81 9.89 -13.97
N THR A 177 7.90 8.82 -13.16
CA THR A 177 7.76 8.91 -11.70
C THR A 177 8.81 9.85 -11.13
N LYS A 178 10.07 9.75 -11.58
CA LYS A 178 11.13 10.69 -11.20
C LYS A 178 10.83 12.11 -11.67
N GLN A 179 10.42 12.31 -12.92
CA GLN A 179 10.09 13.62 -13.49
C GLN A 179 9.02 14.34 -12.65
N LEU A 180 8.01 13.60 -12.20
CA LEU A 180 6.91 14.11 -11.36
C LEU A 180 7.26 14.22 -9.87
N GLY A 181 8.48 13.88 -9.47
CA GLY A 181 8.92 13.94 -8.07
C GLY A 181 8.25 12.89 -7.18
N GLY A 182 7.95 11.70 -7.72
CA GLY A 182 7.36 10.60 -6.97
C GLY A 182 8.23 10.20 -5.78
N ALA A 183 7.60 10.04 -4.61
CA ALA A 183 8.30 9.65 -3.39
C ALA A 183 8.74 8.18 -3.39
N ASN A 184 8.05 7.32 -4.15
CA ASN A 184 8.32 5.89 -4.29
C ASN A 184 8.01 5.40 -5.71
N TYR A 185 8.37 4.16 -6.02
CA TYR A 185 7.95 3.43 -7.21
C TYR A 185 7.54 2.01 -6.83
N VAL A 186 6.34 1.58 -7.22
CA VAL A 186 5.76 0.29 -6.81
C VAL A 186 5.93 -0.75 -7.91
N LEU A 187 6.09 -2.02 -7.51
CA LEU A 187 5.93 -3.21 -8.32
C LEU A 187 4.94 -4.15 -7.62
N TRP A 188 3.73 -4.22 -8.15
CA TRP A 188 2.76 -5.26 -7.79
C TRP A 188 2.79 -6.38 -8.82
N GLY A 189 3.04 -7.60 -8.36
CA GLY A 189 3.26 -8.78 -9.19
C GLY A 189 1.98 -9.42 -9.76
N GLY A 190 1.01 -8.66 -10.26
CA GLY A 190 -0.32 -9.20 -10.61
C GLY A 190 -0.33 -10.40 -11.57
N ARG A 191 0.72 -10.62 -12.38
CA ARG A 191 0.90 -11.84 -13.18
C ARG A 191 2.17 -12.62 -12.84
N GLU A 192 2.94 -12.15 -11.87
CA GLU A 192 4.20 -12.73 -11.42
C GLU A 192 3.93 -13.89 -10.45
N GLY A 193 3.51 -15.00 -11.03
CA GLY A 193 3.05 -16.19 -10.34
C GLY A 193 2.68 -17.26 -11.34
N TYR A 194 1.86 -18.22 -10.94
CA TYR A 194 1.43 -19.29 -11.84
C TYR A 194 -0.05 -19.62 -11.72
N GLU A 195 -0.61 -20.19 -12.79
CA GLU A 195 -1.93 -20.84 -12.78
C GLU A 195 -1.83 -22.35 -12.52
N THR A 196 -0.78 -23.01 -13.04
CA THR A 196 -0.52 -24.44 -12.81
C THR A 196 0.97 -24.74 -12.69
N LEU A 197 1.35 -25.58 -11.71
CA LEU A 197 2.74 -26.03 -11.57
C LEU A 197 3.20 -26.95 -12.71
N LEU A 198 2.26 -27.51 -13.49
CA LEU A 198 2.59 -28.49 -14.54
C LEU A 198 3.41 -27.89 -15.69
N ASN A 199 3.34 -26.57 -15.90
CA ASN A 199 4.08 -25.86 -16.94
C ASN A 199 4.98 -24.74 -16.38
N THR A 200 5.20 -24.71 -15.05
CA THR A 200 5.93 -23.63 -14.37
C THR A 200 7.26 -24.16 -13.84
N ASP A 201 8.36 -23.53 -14.26
CA ASP A 201 9.67 -23.71 -13.62
C ASP A 201 9.86 -22.57 -12.61
N MET A 202 9.33 -22.78 -11.40
CA MET A 202 9.30 -21.77 -10.34
C MET A 202 10.70 -21.23 -10.01
N LYS A 203 11.73 -22.10 -9.99
CA LYS A 203 13.10 -21.64 -9.70
C LYS A 203 13.58 -20.69 -10.78
N ARG A 204 13.29 -20.99 -12.05
CA ARG A 204 13.67 -20.12 -13.17
C ARG A 204 12.94 -18.79 -13.10
N GLU A 205 11.63 -18.82 -12.89
CA GLU A 205 10.79 -17.62 -12.80
C GLU A 205 11.20 -16.70 -11.64
N LEU A 206 11.47 -17.26 -10.45
CA LEU A 206 11.99 -16.49 -9.32
C LEU A 206 13.37 -15.88 -9.61
N ASN A 207 14.25 -16.57 -10.34
CA ASN A 207 15.54 -16.00 -10.77
C ASN A 207 15.36 -14.86 -11.78
N GLN A 208 14.37 -14.98 -12.68
CA GLN A 208 14.06 -13.92 -13.65
C GLN A 208 13.49 -12.69 -12.94
N LEU A 209 12.53 -12.88 -12.03
CA LEU A 209 11.96 -11.81 -11.21
C LEU A 209 13.03 -11.14 -10.34
N GLY A 210 13.90 -11.92 -9.71
CA GLY A 210 15.04 -11.41 -8.92
C GLY A 210 16.00 -10.57 -9.77
N ARG A 211 16.30 -11.01 -10.99
CA ARG A 211 17.11 -10.22 -11.92
C ARG A 211 16.40 -8.96 -12.40
N PHE A 212 15.09 -9.03 -12.64
CA PHE A 212 14.28 -7.89 -13.06
C PHE A 212 14.28 -6.80 -12.00
N LEU A 213 14.04 -7.15 -10.73
CA LEU A 213 14.06 -6.19 -9.64
C LEU A 213 15.45 -5.56 -9.44
N ASN A 214 16.53 -6.34 -9.59
CA ASN A 214 17.89 -5.81 -9.62
C ASN A 214 18.08 -4.79 -10.76
N LEU A 215 17.57 -5.04 -11.98
CA LEU A 215 17.62 -4.07 -13.08
C LEU A 215 16.90 -2.76 -12.74
N VAL A 216 15.77 -2.83 -12.05
CA VAL A 216 15.01 -1.65 -11.60
C VAL A 216 15.80 -0.84 -10.58
N VAL A 217 16.40 -1.50 -9.57
CA VAL A 217 17.24 -0.85 -8.56
C VAL A 217 18.52 -0.27 -9.18
N GLU A 218 19.21 -1.02 -10.05
CA GLU A 218 20.37 -0.54 -10.81
C GLU A 218 20.01 0.71 -11.62
N TYR A 219 18.84 0.72 -12.27
CA TYR A 219 18.39 1.85 -13.07
C TYR A 219 17.97 3.04 -12.21
N LYS A 220 17.27 2.84 -11.09
CA LYS A 220 16.98 3.86 -10.07
C LYS A 220 18.25 4.62 -9.69
N HIS A 221 19.32 3.91 -9.34
CA HIS A 221 20.61 4.51 -8.99
C HIS A 221 21.25 5.23 -10.17
N LYS A 222 21.23 4.61 -11.36
CA LYS A 222 21.78 5.20 -12.59
C LYS A 222 21.15 6.56 -12.92
N ILE A 223 19.84 6.69 -12.77
CA ILE A 223 19.14 7.95 -13.04
C ILE A 223 19.13 8.88 -11.83
N GLY A 224 19.57 8.45 -10.64
CA GLY A 224 19.48 9.24 -9.42
C GLY A 224 18.03 9.48 -8.98
N PHE A 225 17.19 8.44 -9.01
CA PHE A 225 15.89 8.46 -8.37
C PHE A 225 16.05 8.16 -6.89
N GLU A 226 15.68 9.10 -6.01
CA GLU A 226 15.86 8.98 -4.56
C GLU A 226 14.70 8.24 -3.87
N GLY A 227 13.58 8.05 -4.56
CA GLY A 227 12.40 7.39 -3.99
C GLY A 227 12.60 5.90 -3.70
N THR A 228 11.81 5.36 -2.76
CA THR A 228 11.90 3.95 -2.37
C THR A 228 11.33 3.05 -3.48
N ILE A 229 11.96 1.90 -3.74
CA ILE A 229 11.34 0.84 -4.55
C ILE A 229 10.50 -0.04 -3.62
N LEU A 230 9.25 -0.27 -3.99
CA LEU A 230 8.28 -1.01 -3.19
C LEU A 230 7.81 -2.27 -3.93
N ILE A 231 7.78 -3.40 -3.23
CA ILE A 231 7.01 -4.59 -3.66
C ILE A 231 5.70 -4.59 -2.90
N GLU A 232 4.61 -4.93 -3.57
CA GLU A 232 3.29 -5.02 -2.97
C GLU A 232 2.86 -6.48 -2.83
N PRO A 233 2.92 -7.08 -1.63
CA PRO A 233 2.60 -8.49 -1.46
C PRO A 233 1.12 -8.78 -1.73
N LYS A 234 0.85 -9.91 -2.37
CA LYS A 234 -0.48 -10.49 -2.55
C LYS A 234 -0.36 -12.01 -2.71
N PRO A 235 -1.23 -12.84 -2.13
CA PRO A 235 -1.07 -14.30 -2.18
C PRO A 235 -1.47 -14.93 -3.52
N GLN A 236 -2.44 -14.33 -4.21
CA GLN A 236 -3.13 -14.86 -5.41
C GLN A 236 -4.03 -13.77 -6.00
N GLU A 237 -4.77 -14.13 -7.06
CA GLU A 237 -5.71 -13.25 -7.78
C GLU A 237 -5.01 -12.11 -8.53
N PRO A 238 -4.86 -12.21 -9.87
CA PRO A 238 -5.51 -13.18 -10.77
C PRO A 238 -4.78 -14.54 -10.90
N THR A 239 -3.56 -14.67 -10.39
CA THR A 239 -2.83 -15.96 -10.40
C THR A 239 -3.41 -16.97 -9.40
N LYS A 240 -3.10 -18.26 -9.56
CA LYS A 240 -3.42 -19.32 -8.58
C LYS A 240 -2.50 -19.28 -7.36
N HIS A 241 -1.31 -18.72 -7.53
CA HIS A 241 -0.30 -18.43 -6.52
C HIS A 241 0.59 -17.33 -7.08
N GLN A 242 0.68 -16.21 -6.37
CA GLN A 242 1.59 -15.12 -6.68
C GLN A 242 2.87 -15.29 -5.85
N TYR A 243 4.03 -14.93 -6.41
CA TYR A 243 5.32 -15.20 -5.78
C TYR A 243 5.62 -14.32 -4.57
N ASP A 244 5.21 -13.06 -4.62
CA ASP A 244 5.24 -12.07 -3.55
C ASP A 244 4.06 -12.27 -2.58
N PHE A 245 3.97 -13.48 -1.99
CA PHE A 245 2.77 -13.95 -1.27
C PHE A 245 2.36 -13.11 -0.05
N ASP A 246 3.31 -12.80 0.83
CA ASP A 246 3.17 -12.02 2.05
C ASP A 246 4.52 -11.33 2.38
N VAL A 247 4.56 -10.48 3.41
CA VAL A 247 5.76 -9.72 3.80
C VAL A 247 6.94 -10.64 4.10
N ALA A 248 6.73 -11.76 4.80
CA ALA A 248 7.81 -12.68 5.15
C ALA A 248 8.39 -13.38 3.91
N THR A 249 7.55 -13.77 2.96
CA THR A 249 7.94 -14.35 1.68
C THR A 249 8.72 -13.35 0.84
N VAL A 250 8.25 -12.09 0.78
CA VAL A 250 8.96 -11.00 0.11
C VAL A 250 10.33 -10.77 0.76
N TYR A 251 10.43 -10.72 2.09
CA TYR A 251 11.73 -10.56 2.75
C TYR A 251 12.71 -11.69 2.40
N GLY A 252 12.25 -12.94 2.42
CA GLY A 252 13.06 -14.09 2.01
C GLY A 252 13.54 -13.99 0.56
N PHE A 253 12.67 -13.53 -0.35
CA PHE A 253 13.03 -13.26 -1.74
C PHE A 253 14.05 -12.13 -1.88
N LEU A 254 13.90 -11.03 -1.12
CA LEU A 254 14.84 -9.92 -1.13
C LEU A 254 16.23 -10.35 -0.63
N GLN A 255 16.29 -11.09 0.48
CA GLN A 255 17.53 -11.66 1.02
C GLN A 255 18.23 -12.58 0.02
N ALA A 256 17.48 -13.44 -0.67
CA ALA A 256 18.04 -14.35 -1.68
C ALA A 256 18.65 -13.61 -2.88
N ASN A 257 18.27 -12.35 -3.10
CA ASN A 257 18.71 -11.51 -4.21
C ASN A 257 19.59 -10.31 -3.78
N GLY A 258 19.91 -10.17 -2.48
CA GLY A 258 20.71 -9.06 -1.93
C GLY A 258 20.04 -7.69 -2.03
N LEU A 259 18.71 -7.64 -1.88
CA LEU A 259 17.89 -6.45 -2.09
C LEU A 259 17.18 -5.95 -0.81
N GLU A 260 17.40 -6.59 0.33
CA GLU A 260 16.75 -6.28 1.61
C GLU A 260 16.98 -4.84 2.11
N ASN A 261 18.05 -4.19 1.64
CA ASN A 261 18.41 -2.81 2.00
C ASN A 261 18.02 -1.78 0.94
N GLU A 262 17.48 -2.22 -0.20
CA GLU A 262 17.16 -1.39 -1.37
C GLU A 262 15.66 -1.29 -1.63
N VAL A 263 14.92 -2.32 -1.22
CA VAL A 263 13.51 -2.52 -1.51
C VAL A 263 12.74 -2.67 -0.21
N LYS A 264 11.57 -2.05 -0.16
CA LYS A 264 10.63 -2.11 0.97
C LYS A 264 9.28 -2.67 0.51
N VAL A 265 8.33 -2.84 1.42
CA VAL A 265 6.97 -3.31 1.11
C VAL A 265 5.95 -2.17 1.10
N ASN A 266 5.03 -2.24 0.15
CA ASN A 266 3.74 -1.57 0.17
C ASN A 266 2.71 -2.59 0.66
N ILE A 267 2.14 -2.43 1.85
CA ILE A 267 1.24 -3.44 2.43
C ILE A 267 -0.19 -3.03 2.20
N GLU A 268 -0.98 -3.89 1.58
CA GLU A 268 -2.42 -3.69 1.44
C GLU A 268 -3.20 -4.48 2.49
N VAL A 269 -4.23 -3.86 3.07
CA VAL A 269 -5.13 -4.50 4.05
C VAL A 269 -5.83 -5.70 3.42
N GLY A 270 -6.42 -5.54 2.23
CA GLY A 270 -7.13 -6.57 1.50
C GLY A 270 -6.26 -7.78 1.17
N HIS A 271 -5.05 -7.54 0.67
CA HIS A 271 -4.07 -8.59 0.37
C HIS A 271 -3.62 -9.35 1.61
N SER A 272 -3.41 -8.66 2.74
CA SER A 272 -3.07 -9.28 4.02
C SER A 272 -4.12 -10.31 4.43
N VAL A 273 -5.40 -9.92 4.37
CA VAL A 273 -6.53 -10.80 4.71
C VAL A 273 -6.64 -11.98 3.74
N LEU A 274 -6.44 -11.76 2.43
CA LEU A 274 -6.41 -12.85 1.46
C LEU A 274 -5.30 -13.86 1.74
N ALA A 275 -4.18 -13.42 2.34
CA ALA A 275 -3.07 -14.29 2.73
C ALA A 275 -3.36 -15.06 4.03
N ASN A 276 -4.54 -14.84 4.64
CA ASN A 276 -4.95 -15.29 5.97
C ASN A 276 -4.14 -14.68 7.12
N HIS A 277 -3.67 -13.44 6.93
CA HIS A 277 -3.02 -12.64 7.96
C HIS A 277 -3.89 -11.45 8.35
N SER A 278 -3.79 -10.98 9.59
CA SER A 278 -4.33 -9.67 9.93
C SER A 278 -3.41 -8.57 9.39
N PHE A 279 -3.97 -7.39 9.14
CA PHE A 279 -3.18 -6.28 8.61
C PHE A 279 -2.06 -5.85 9.57
N GLU A 280 -2.35 -5.81 10.87
CA GLU A 280 -1.34 -5.48 11.89
C GLU A 280 -0.22 -6.53 11.99
N HIS A 281 -0.49 -7.79 11.61
CA HIS A 281 0.56 -8.81 11.52
C HIS A 281 1.59 -8.44 10.44
N GLU A 282 1.13 -8.13 9.23
CA GLU A 282 2.02 -7.77 8.12
C GLU A 282 2.81 -6.49 8.42
N ILE A 283 2.17 -5.52 9.06
CA ILE A 283 2.83 -4.29 9.54
C ILE A 283 3.92 -4.61 10.58
N ALA A 284 3.59 -5.37 11.62
CA ALA A 284 4.55 -5.73 12.67
C ALA A 284 5.72 -6.54 12.11
N THR A 285 5.46 -7.46 11.18
CA THR A 285 6.48 -8.24 10.47
C THR A 285 7.39 -7.33 9.65
N ALA A 286 6.85 -6.40 8.86
CA ALA A 286 7.64 -5.49 8.05
C ALA A 286 8.51 -4.53 8.89
N MET A 287 7.97 -4.07 10.03
CA MET A 287 8.73 -3.26 10.99
C MET A 287 9.87 -4.06 11.62
N ALA A 288 9.61 -5.29 12.07
CA ALA A 288 10.62 -6.16 12.67
C ALA A 288 11.75 -6.53 11.69
N LEU A 289 11.43 -6.64 10.39
CA LEU A 289 12.38 -6.95 9.33
C LEU A 289 13.04 -5.70 8.71
N GLY A 290 12.63 -4.49 9.11
CA GLY A 290 13.21 -3.23 8.63
C GLY A 290 12.81 -2.84 7.20
N ILE A 291 11.81 -3.50 6.61
CA ILE A 291 11.39 -3.32 5.21
C ILE A 291 10.06 -2.58 5.06
N PHE A 292 9.48 -2.03 6.13
CA PHE A 292 8.23 -1.26 6.03
C PHE A 292 8.39 0.03 5.20
N GLY A 293 7.56 0.18 4.14
CA GLY A 293 7.61 1.28 3.19
C GLY A 293 6.36 2.14 3.14
N SER A 294 5.24 1.58 2.69
CA SER A 294 3.97 2.28 2.42
C SER A 294 2.75 1.36 2.68
N VAL A 295 1.55 1.91 2.63
CA VAL A 295 0.29 1.17 2.81
C VAL A 295 -0.72 1.50 1.72
N ASP A 296 -1.41 0.47 1.25
CA ASP A 296 -2.70 0.61 0.57
C ASP A 296 -3.85 0.39 1.57
N ALA A 297 -4.58 1.48 1.82
CA ALA A 297 -5.65 1.58 2.81
C ALA A 297 -6.98 1.19 2.19
N ASN A 298 -7.37 -0.06 2.38
CA ASN A 298 -8.66 -0.58 1.98
C ASN A 298 -9.17 -1.61 3.00
N ARG A 299 -10.13 -2.43 2.60
CA ARG A 299 -10.52 -3.65 3.29
C ARG A 299 -11.09 -4.64 2.29
N ASN A 300 -11.08 -5.91 2.68
CA ASN A 300 -11.86 -6.95 2.05
C ASN A 300 -13.06 -7.38 2.88
N ASP A 301 -13.98 -8.08 2.21
CA ASP A 301 -15.12 -8.72 2.88
C ASP A 301 -14.69 -10.10 3.36
N TYR A 302 -14.74 -10.35 4.68
CA TYR A 302 -14.29 -11.61 5.27
C TYR A 302 -15.07 -12.85 4.79
N GLN A 303 -16.24 -12.68 4.18
CA GLN A 303 -17.03 -13.79 3.62
C GLN A 303 -16.73 -14.02 2.12
N SER A 304 -15.94 -13.13 1.52
CA SER A 304 -15.62 -13.12 0.09
C SER A 304 -14.12 -13.40 -0.10
N GLY A 305 -13.78 -14.54 -0.69
CA GLY A 305 -12.38 -14.97 -0.88
C GLY A 305 -11.67 -14.31 -2.07
N TRP A 306 -11.97 -13.04 -2.35
CA TRP A 306 -11.39 -12.26 -3.45
C TRP A 306 -11.29 -10.78 -3.06
N ASP A 307 -10.57 -10.02 -3.88
CA ASP A 307 -10.29 -8.61 -3.64
C ASP A 307 -11.49 -7.71 -3.96
N THR A 308 -12.02 -7.10 -2.90
CA THR A 308 -13.20 -6.24 -2.98
C THR A 308 -12.85 -4.75 -3.01
N ASP A 309 -11.64 -4.37 -2.61
CA ASP A 309 -11.07 -3.01 -2.61
C ASP A 309 -12.05 -2.00 -2.00
N GLN A 310 -12.63 -2.31 -0.85
CA GLN A 310 -13.55 -1.40 -0.15
C GLN A 310 -12.74 -0.37 0.64
N PHE A 311 -13.24 0.85 0.78
CA PHE A 311 -12.62 1.85 1.68
C PHE A 311 -12.53 1.30 3.12
N PRO A 312 -11.52 1.68 3.93
CA PRO A 312 -11.48 1.29 5.32
C PRO A 312 -12.70 1.85 6.07
N ASN A 313 -13.30 1.04 6.95
CA ASN A 313 -14.45 1.46 7.77
C ASN A 313 -14.39 0.98 9.23
N ASN A 314 -13.32 0.27 9.61
CA ASN A 314 -13.16 -0.32 10.94
C ASN A 314 -12.00 0.38 11.67
N VAL A 315 -12.36 1.32 12.56
CA VAL A 315 -11.40 2.12 13.31
C VAL A 315 -10.51 1.27 14.23
N PRO A 316 -11.05 0.31 15.03
CA PRO A 316 -10.22 -0.62 15.80
C PRO A 316 -9.13 -1.33 15.01
N GLU A 317 -9.47 -1.94 13.86
CA GLU A 317 -8.48 -2.69 13.05
C GLU A 317 -7.35 -1.76 12.56
N MET A 318 -7.71 -0.59 12.03
CA MET A 318 -6.72 0.38 11.57
C MET A 318 -5.88 0.97 12.72
N ALA A 319 -6.46 1.13 13.92
CA ALA A 319 -5.77 1.69 15.09
C ALA A 319 -4.66 0.75 15.59
N VAL A 320 -4.90 -0.57 15.59
CA VAL A 320 -3.86 -1.54 16.01
C VAL A 320 -2.69 -1.54 15.04
N ALA A 321 -2.95 -1.52 13.73
CA ALA A 321 -1.88 -1.42 12.73
C ALA A 321 -1.10 -0.10 12.86
N LEU A 322 -1.80 1.04 13.01
CA LEU A 322 -1.17 2.34 13.23
C LEU A 322 -0.36 2.40 14.53
N TYR A 323 -0.77 1.69 15.59
CA TYR A 323 0.01 1.58 16.83
C TYR A 323 1.39 0.97 16.55
N TYR A 324 1.45 -0.19 15.87
CA TYR A 324 2.72 -0.81 15.49
C TYR A 324 3.53 0.07 14.53
N MET A 325 2.85 0.82 13.64
CA MET A 325 3.53 1.78 12.79
C MET A 325 4.20 2.90 13.59
N LEU A 326 3.49 3.50 14.55
CA LEU A 326 4.01 4.57 15.39
C LEU A 326 5.19 4.08 16.26
N GLN A 327 5.08 2.88 16.82
CA GLN A 327 6.18 2.22 17.55
C GLN A 327 7.42 1.99 16.67
N GLY A 328 7.21 1.67 15.38
CA GLY A 328 8.28 1.53 14.39
C GLY A 328 8.80 2.83 13.78
N GLY A 329 8.37 4.01 14.28
CA GLY A 329 8.82 5.33 13.81
C GLY A 329 7.96 5.95 12.70
N GLY A 330 6.85 5.31 12.32
CA GLY A 330 5.86 5.81 11.37
C GLY A 330 6.32 5.77 9.90
N LEU A 331 5.56 6.44 9.05
CA LEU A 331 5.89 6.60 7.64
C LEU A 331 7.09 7.55 7.45
N THR A 332 7.98 7.17 6.53
CA THR A 332 9.07 8.02 6.04
C THR A 332 8.62 8.73 4.76
N ASN A 333 8.75 8.07 3.60
CA ASN A 333 8.34 8.60 2.29
C ASN A 333 7.12 7.90 1.68
N GLY A 334 6.66 6.77 2.23
CA GLY A 334 5.37 6.15 1.91
C GLY A 334 4.16 6.94 2.39
N GLY A 335 2.96 6.40 2.18
CA GLY A 335 1.68 7.02 2.52
C GLY A 335 0.58 5.97 2.68
N PHE A 336 -0.63 6.44 2.97
CA PHE A 336 -1.84 5.61 2.90
C PHE A 336 -2.56 5.91 1.60
N ASN A 337 -2.30 5.12 0.55
CA ASN A 337 -3.02 5.24 -0.71
C ASN A 337 -4.37 4.52 -0.58
N PHE A 338 -5.46 5.18 -0.94
CA PHE A 338 -6.77 4.54 -0.98
C PHE A 338 -6.88 3.70 -2.24
N ASP A 339 -6.25 2.51 -2.22
CA ASP A 339 -6.47 1.46 -3.21
C ASP A 339 -7.86 0.84 -2.99
N SER A 340 -8.88 1.67 -3.23
CA SER A 340 -10.26 1.41 -2.92
C SER A 340 -11.15 1.93 -4.05
N LYS A 341 -12.14 1.13 -4.44
CA LYS A 341 -13.11 1.48 -5.48
C LYS A 341 -14.49 1.77 -4.93
N LEU A 342 -15.23 2.61 -5.66
CA LEU A 342 -16.67 2.69 -5.48
C LEU A 342 -17.32 1.33 -5.71
N ARG A 343 -18.44 1.11 -5.03
CA ARG A 343 -19.23 -0.08 -5.29
C ARG A 343 -19.87 0.05 -6.68
N ARG A 344 -20.11 -1.09 -7.32
CA ARG A 344 -20.74 -1.16 -8.65
C ARG A 344 -22.08 -0.43 -8.77
N GLN A 345 -22.77 -0.19 -7.65
CA GLN A 345 -24.06 0.52 -7.61
C GLN A 345 -23.95 1.97 -7.10
N SER A 346 -22.76 2.41 -6.71
CA SER A 346 -22.46 3.79 -6.29
C SER A 346 -21.93 4.56 -7.49
N LEU A 347 -22.85 5.17 -8.24
CA LEU A 347 -22.60 5.71 -9.58
C LEU A 347 -22.39 7.23 -9.58
N ASP A 348 -22.87 7.93 -8.55
CA ASP A 348 -22.91 9.39 -8.60
C ASP A 348 -21.52 9.98 -8.36
N PRO A 349 -21.17 11.14 -8.97
CA PRO A 349 -19.90 11.82 -8.70
C PRO A 349 -19.68 12.11 -7.21
N SER A 350 -20.76 12.38 -6.47
CA SER A 350 -20.72 12.60 -5.02
C SER A 350 -20.30 11.37 -4.22
N ASP A 351 -20.62 10.16 -4.70
CA ASP A 351 -20.24 8.92 -4.01
C ASP A 351 -18.71 8.82 -3.93
N LEU A 352 -18.01 9.29 -4.97
CA LEU A 352 -16.54 9.30 -5.02
C LEU A 352 -15.94 10.20 -3.93
N ILE A 353 -16.55 11.35 -3.69
CA ILE A 353 -16.16 12.26 -2.60
C ILE A 353 -16.48 11.65 -1.25
N LEU A 354 -17.73 11.18 -1.05
CA LEU A 354 -18.19 10.63 0.22
C LEU A 354 -17.40 9.39 0.66
N ALA A 355 -17.05 8.51 -0.29
CA ALA A 355 -16.25 7.33 0.00
C ALA A 355 -14.85 7.68 0.53
N HIS A 356 -14.20 8.66 -0.10
CA HIS A 356 -12.90 9.16 0.36
C HIS A 356 -13.02 9.90 1.69
N VAL A 357 -14.06 10.73 1.89
CA VAL A 357 -14.30 11.38 3.17
C VAL A 357 -14.42 10.33 4.28
N GLY A 358 -15.21 9.28 4.09
CA GLY A 358 -15.34 8.20 5.07
C GLY A 358 -14.03 7.45 5.34
N GLY A 359 -13.25 7.14 4.30
CA GLY A 359 -11.94 6.49 4.44
C GLY A 359 -10.93 7.36 5.18
N MET A 360 -10.77 8.62 4.78
CA MET A 360 -9.89 9.60 5.41
C MET A 360 -10.27 9.85 6.87
N ASP A 361 -11.56 9.92 7.18
CA ASP A 361 -12.05 10.14 8.54
C ASP A 361 -11.84 8.91 9.43
N THR A 362 -11.99 7.70 8.88
CA THR A 362 -11.65 6.44 9.53
C THR A 362 -10.17 6.42 9.91
N MET A 363 -9.28 6.79 8.97
CA MET A 363 -7.84 6.88 9.22
C MET A 363 -7.48 7.96 10.25
N GLY A 364 -8.11 9.14 10.17
CA GLY A 364 -7.94 10.21 11.14
C GLY A 364 -8.33 9.78 12.56
N ARG A 365 -9.46 9.08 12.72
CA ARG A 365 -9.88 8.53 14.02
C ARG A 365 -8.96 7.42 14.51
N ALA A 366 -8.54 6.52 13.63
CA ALA A 366 -7.63 5.43 13.95
C ALA A 366 -6.26 5.94 14.41
N LEU A 367 -5.73 7.00 13.79
CA LEU A 367 -4.48 7.65 14.24
C LEU A 367 -4.61 8.24 15.64
N LYS A 368 -5.72 8.90 15.95
CA LYS A 368 -5.96 9.43 17.31
C LYS A 368 -6.00 8.32 18.35
N ALA A 369 -6.69 7.22 18.05
CA ALA A 369 -6.75 6.06 18.94
C ALA A 369 -5.35 5.43 19.13
N ALA A 370 -4.63 5.19 18.04
CA ALA A 370 -3.27 4.64 18.07
C ALA A 370 -2.30 5.53 18.85
N ALA A 371 -2.38 6.85 18.67
CA ALA A 371 -1.56 7.80 19.42
C ALA A 371 -1.89 7.77 20.91
N ALA A 372 -3.16 7.71 21.29
CA ALA A 372 -3.56 7.58 22.70
C ALA A 372 -3.05 6.27 23.33
N MET A 373 -2.99 5.17 22.55
CA MET A 373 -2.39 3.89 22.97
C MET A 373 -0.87 3.97 23.14
N VAL A 374 -0.18 4.81 22.35
CA VAL A 374 1.26 5.06 22.50
C VAL A 374 1.52 5.94 23.74
N GLU A 375 0.75 7.02 23.90
CA GLU A 375 0.96 7.98 25.00
C GLU A 375 0.68 7.38 26.37
N ASP A 376 -0.27 6.45 26.48
CA ASP A 376 -0.58 5.84 27.76
C ASP A 376 0.40 4.73 28.18
N GLY A 377 1.15 4.17 27.22
CA GLY A 377 2.21 3.18 27.43
C GLY A 377 1.73 1.86 28.05
N ILE A 378 0.42 1.59 28.13
CA ILE A 378 -0.07 0.39 28.84
C ILE A 378 0.30 -0.87 28.07
N TRP A 379 0.13 -0.88 26.75
CA TRP A 379 0.48 -2.02 25.90
C TRP A 379 1.99 -2.28 25.88
N GLU A 380 2.80 -1.25 25.65
CA GLU A 380 4.26 -1.34 25.69
C GLU A 380 4.73 -1.89 27.03
N GLY A 381 4.27 -1.31 28.14
CA GLY A 381 4.63 -1.77 29.48
C GLY A 381 4.23 -3.22 29.78
N MET A 382 3.10 -3.70 29.24
CA MET A 382 2.70 -5.11 29.35
C MET A 382 3.57 -6.05 28.54
N VAL A 383 4.03 -5.63 27.36
CA VAL A 383 4.98 -6.39 26.56
C VAL A 383 6.34 -6.42 27.27
N ASP A 384 6.83 -5.28 27.75
CA ASP A 384 8.09 -5.18 28.52
C ASP A 384 8.06 -6.10 29.75
N GLU A 385 7.00 -6.06 30.55
CA GLU A 385 6.84 -6.95 31.71
C GLU A 385 6.86 -8.42 31.30
N ARG A 386 6.20 -8.77 30.19
CA ARG A 386 6.15 -10.14 29.67
C ARG A 386 7.53 -10.67 29.26
N TYR A 387 8.42 -9.81 28.78
CA TYR A 387 9.75 -10.18 28.29
C TYR A 387 10.91 -9.83 29.25
N ALA A 388 10.66 -9.13 30.36
CA ALA A 388 11.67 -8.69 31.34
C ALA A 388 12.60 -9.80 31.88
N GLY A 389 12.18 -11.07 31.79
CA GLY A 389 13.02 -12.22 32.10
C GLY A 389 14.30 -12.31 31.25
N TRP A 390 14.25 -11.83 30.01
CA TRP A 390 15.39 -11.84 29.07
C TRP A 390 16.43 -10.75 29.37
N ASP A 391 16.12 -9.77 30.22
CA ASP A 391 17.05 -8.71 30.58
C ASP A 391 18.11 -9.10 31.61
N ARG A 392 17.93 -10.24 32.26
CA ARG A 392 18.86 -10.78 33.25
C ARG A 392 20.19 -11.16 32.58
N PRO A 393 21.34 -10.98 33.28
CA PRO A 393 22.64 -11.33 32.73
C PRO A 393 22.73 -12.77 32.23
N GLU A 394 22.17 -13.73 32.97
CA GLU A 394 22.20 -15.16 32.63
C GLU A 394 21.34 -15.45 31.39
N SER A 395 20.20 -14.77 31.26
CA SER A 395 19.34 -14.90 30.08
C SER A 395 20.01 -14.36 28.81
N LYS A 396 20.76 -13.26 28.93
CA LYS A 396 21.54 -12.68 27.82
C LYS A 396 22.64 -13.62 27.34
N MET A 397 23.31 -14.32 28.25
CA MET A 397 24.32 -15.33 27.90
C MET A 397 23.76 -16.50 27.07
N MET A 398 22.46 -16.79 27.19
CA MET A 398 21.80 -17.79 26.34
C MET A 398 21.63 -17.33 24.89
N LEU A 399 21.52 -16.02 24.64
CA LEU A 399 21.23 -15.45 23.31
C LEU A 399 22.49 -14.95 22.60
N ASP A 400 23.49 -14.44 23.33
CA ASP A 400 24.72 -13.90 22.75
C ASP A 400 25.75 -14.97 22.33
N GLY A 401 25.46 -16.24 22.60
CA GLY A 401 26.31 -17.39 22.25
C GLY A 401 27.41 -17.72 23.28
N THR A 402 27.44 -17.03 24.43
CA THR A 402 28.31 -17.36 25.56
C THR A 402 28.00 -18.75 26.10
N TYR A 403 26.73 -19.04 26.39
CA TYR A 403 26.29 -20.40 26.70
C TYR A 403 26.08 -21.22 25.44
N LYS A 404 26.62 -22.43 25.45
CA LYS A 404 26.26 -23.49 24.51
C LYS A 404 25.05 -24.25 25.04
N LEU A 405 24.49 -25.12 24.20
CA LEU A 405 23.30 -25.90 24.57
C LEU A 405 23.54 -26.74 25.83
N GLU A 406 24.73 -27.31 25.97
CA GLU A 406 25.17 -28.05 27.15
C GLU A 406 25.25 -27.17 28.41
N ASP A 407 25.75 -25.94 28.30
CA ASP A 407 25.84 -25.01 29.43
C ASP A 407 24.43 -24.63 29.93
N ILE A 408 23.49 -24.39 29.02
CA ILE A 408 22.09 -24.12 29.35
C ILE A 408 21.45 -25.34 30.02
N ALA A 409 21.67 -26.53 29.46
CA ALA A 409 21.13 -27.78 30.02
C ALA A 409 21.69 -28.09 31.42
N ASP A 410 22.96 -27.81 31.67
CA ASP A 410 23.58 -27.99 32.98
C ASP A 410 23.17 -26.91 33.97
N TRP A 411 22.96 -25.66 33.51
CA TRP A 411 22.35 -24.61 34.32
C TRP A 411 20.97 -25.04 34.83
N VAL A 412 20.10 -25.56 33.95
CA VAL A 412 18.77 -26.07 34.33
C VAL A 412 18.85 -27.09 35.47
N LYS A 413 19.81 -28.02 35.44
CA LYS A 413 20.01 -29.01 36.50
C LYS A 413 20.58 -28.39 37.77
N THR A 414 21.55 -27.50 37.62
CA THR A 414 22.32 -26.92 38.74
C THR A 414 21.46 -26.02 39.61
N VAL A 415 20.58 -25.21 39.00
CA VAL A 415 19.69 -24.31 39.73
C VAL A 415 18.24 -24.82 39.77
N GLU A 416 18.01 -26.07 39.35
CA GLU A 416 16.72 -26.76 39.34
C GLU A 416 15.60 -25.93 38.68
N VAL A 417 15.87 -25.37 37.48
CA VAL A 417 14.89 -24.54 36.74
C VAL A 417 13.63 -25.36 36.46
N ASN A 418 12.50 -24.92 37.02
CA ASN A 418 11.18 -25.52 36.82
C ASN A 418 10.12 -24.42 36.57
N PRO A 419 10.03 -23.90 35.33
CA PRO A 419 9.22 -22.72 35.04
C PRO A 419 7.72 -23.03 35.21
N GLN A 420 6.97 -22.04 35.69
CA GLN A 420 5.50 -22.10 35.78
C GLN A 420 4.88 -21.27 34.66
N PRO A 421 3.72 -21.68 34.10
CA PRO A 421 2.99 -20.88 33.13
C PRO A 421 2.62 -19.50 33.70
N ILE A 422 2.76 -18.46 32.88
CA ILE A 422 2.34 -17.09 33.18
C ILE A 422 1.20 -16.72 32.23
N SER A 423 0.13 -16.12 32.73
CA SER A 423 -1.00 -15.70 31.91
C SER A 423 -0.58 -14.65 30.88
N GLY A 424 -1.02 -14.82 29.63
CA GLY A 424 -0.83 -13.81 28.57
C GLY A 424 -1.82 -12.65 28.60
N ARG A 425 -2.88 -12.75 29.43
CA ARG A 425 -3.91 -11.70 29.62
C ARG A 425 -4.57 -11.20 28.32
N GLN A 426 -4.77 -12.08 27.35
CA GLN A 426 -5.27 -11.72 26.01
C GLN A 426 -6.60 -10.96 26.06
N GLU A 427 -7.59 -11.44 26.81
CA GLU A 427 -8.91 -10.81 26.85
C GLU A 427 -8.84 -9.40 27.47
N TYR A 428 -7.87 -9.15 28.35
CA TYR A 428 -7.64 -7.80 28.88
C TYR A 428 -7.07 -6.88 27.80
N LEU A 429 -6.10 -7.37 27.01
CA LEU A 429 -5.46 -6.61 25.93
C LEU A 429 -6.46 -6.28 24.81
N GLU A 430 -7.31 -7.23 24.43
CA GLU A 430 -8.36 -7.02 23.41
C GLU A 430 -9.42 -6.01 23.89
N ASN A 431 -9.83 -6.11 25.16
CA ASN A 431 -10.77 -5.13 25.75
C ASN A 431 -10.17 -3.73 25.90
N LEU A 432 -8.84 -3.61 25.93
CA LEU A 432 -8.16 -2.34 26.08
C LEU A 432 -8.34 -1.47 24.83
N ILE A 433 -8.32 -2.07 23.63
CA ILE A 433 -8.55 -1.37 22.35
C ILE A 433 -9.85 -0.56 22.38
N ASN A 434 -10.92 -1.15 22.92
CA ASN A 434 -12.24 -0.53 23.01
C ASN A 434 -12.30 0.74 23.88
N ARG A 435 -11.23 1.07 24.62
CA ARG A 435 -11.16 2.30 25.43
C ARG A 435 -10.70 3.51 24.62
N TYR A 436 -10.05 3.33 23.48
CA TYR A 436 -9.47 4.41 22.68
C TYR A 436 -10.30 4.79 21.46
N VAL A 437 -11.21 3.91 21.03
CA VAL A 437 -11.93 4.01 19.75
C VAL A 437 -13.27 4.70 19.84
#